data_AF-A0A917RBP5-F1
#
_entry.id   AF-A0A917RBP5-F1
#
_cell.length_a   1.000
_cell.length_b   1.000
_cell.length_c   1.000
_cell.angle_alpha   90.00
_cell.angle_beta   90.00
_cell.angle_gamma   90.00
#
_symmetry.space_group_name_H-M   'P 1'
#
loop_
_entity.id
_entity.type
_entity.pdbx_description
1 polymer ?
#
loop_
_entity_poly.entity_id
_entity_poly.type
_entity_poly.pdbx_seq_one_letter_code
_entity_poly.pdbx_strand_id
1 'polypeptide(L)'
;MKQFFESIPISLEEAARIDGASTFRTFWSVVLPMARPALITLTILSFQGSWNELAHFIVSRQSPELNTLTSGVASLVSGQLGSGNQYPLKLAATLLMTIPVALVFFAFQRHFVRGGTAGATKG
;
A
#
# COMPACT_ATOMS: atom_id res chain seq x y z
N MET A 1 -5.05 -6.91 -8.65
CA MET A 1 -5.26 -6.01 -9.81
C MET A 1 -5.97 -6.67 -10.97
N LYS A 2 -5.57 -7.86 -11.43
CA LYS A 2 -6.26 -8.59 -12.51
C LYS A 2 -7.79 -8.63 -12.33
N GLN A 3 -8.25 -9.12 -11.18
CA GLN A 3 -9.68 -9.22 -10.86
C GLN A 3 -10.42 -7.86 -10.91
N PHE A 4 -9.76 -6.77 -10.55
CA PHE A 4 -10.38 -5.44 -10.63
C PHE A 4 -10.50 -4.98 -12.09
N PHE A 5 -9.47 -5.17 -12.91
CA PHE A 5 -9.54 -4.85 -14.33
C PHE A 5 -10.61 -5.69 -15.05
N GLU A 6 -10.75 -6.98 -14.70
CA GLU A 6 -11.82 -7.84 -15.23
C GLU A 6 -13.23 -7.41 -14.79
N SER A 7 -13.36 -6.67 -13.70
CA SER A 7 -14.65 -6.11 -13.25
C SER A 7 -15.09 -4.86 -14.03
N ILE A 8 -14.19 -4.25 -14.81
CA ILE A 8 -14.50 -3.07 -15.62
C ILE A 8 -15.30 -3.54 -16.85
N PRO A 9 -16.52 -2.99 -17.09
CA PRO A 9 -17.33 -3.41 -18.22
C PRO A 9 -16.63 -3.15 -19.57
N ILE A 10 -16.48 -4.20 -20.39
CA ILE A 10 -15.82 -4.11 -21.70
C ILE A 10 -16.48 -3.08 -22.63
N SER A 11 -17.78 -2.84 -22.48
CA SER A 11 -18.54 -1.81 -23.21
C SER A 11 -17.94 -0.41 -23.13
N LEU A 12 -17.23 -0.06 -22.05
CA LEU A 12 -16.56 1.24 -21.91
C LEU A 12 -15.32 1.35 -22.81
N GLU A 13 -14.60 0.24 -23.01
CA GLU A 13 -13.48 0.18 -23.92
C GLU A 13 -13.94 0.19 -25.38
N GLU A 14 -15.04 -0.51 -25.68
CA GLU A 14 -15.66 -0.49 -27.00
C GLU A 14 -16.18 0.90 -27.38
N ALA A 15 -16.86 1.59 -26.46
CA ALA A 15 -17.31 2.96 -26.66
C ALA A 15 -16.13 3.90 -26.97
N ALA A 16 -15.04 3.82 -26.19
CA ALA A 16 -13.85 4.62 -26.44
C ALA A 16 -13.21 4.32 -27.82
N ARG A 17 -13.25 3.08 -28.29
CA ARG A 17 -12.77 2.69 -29.63
C ARG A 17 -13.68 3.22 -30.74
N ILE A 18 -15.00 3.22 -30.53
CA ILE A 18 -15.97 3.83 -31.46
C ILE A 18 -15.72 5.33 -31.58
N ASP A 19 -15.36 6.00 -30.48
CA ASP A 19 -14.95 7.41 -30.44
C ASP A 19 -13.55 7.68 -31.05
N GLY A 20 -12.92 6.66 -31.63
CA GLY A 20 -11.62 6.77 -32.31
C GLY A 20 -10.42 6.80 -31.36
N ALA A 21 -10.57 6.45 -30.08
CA ALA A 21 -9.44 6.36 -29.16
C ALA A 21 -8.57 5.13 -29.49
N SER A 22 -7.25 5.35 -29.56
CA SER A 22 -6.28 4.26 -29.64
C SER A 22 -6.24 3.47 -28.34
N THR A 23 -5.82 2.20 -28.39
CA THR A 23 -5.76 1.32 -27.20
C THR A 23 -5.00 1.93 -26.02
N PHE A 24 -3.89 2.61 -26.30
CA PHE A 24 -3.11 3.29 -25.25
C PHE A 24 -3.88 4.45 -24.62
N ARG A 25 -4.61 5.24 -25.43
CA ARG A 25 -5.45 6.34 -24.95
C ARG A 25 -6.62 5.81 -24.12
N THR A 26 -7.27 4.73 -24.56
CA THR A 26 -8.36 4.07 -23.83
C THR A 26 -7.88 3.59 -22.46
N PHE A 27 -6.71 2.92 -22.40
CA PHE A 27 -6.13 2.49 -21.14
C PHE A 27 -5.87 3.67 -20.19
N TRP A 28 -5.16 4.71 -20.66
CA TRP A 28 -4.73 5.80 -19.78
C TRP A 28 -5.87 6.74 -19.36
N SER A 29 -6.87 6.94 -20.24
CA SER A 29 -7.92 7.94 -20.04
C SER A 29 -9.22 7.37 -19.49
N VAL A 30 -9.48 6.07 -19.67
CA VAL A 30 -10.74 5.43 -19.26
C VAL A 30 -10.49 4.37 -18.19
N VAL A 31 -9.68 3.35 -18.51
CA VAL A 31 -9.48 2.19 -17.63
C VAL A 31 -8.67 2.54 -16.37
N LEU A 32 -7.56 3.26 -16.53
CA LEU A 32 -6.64 3.59 -15.44
C LEU A 32 -7.27 4.50 -14.36
N PRO A 33 -8.02 5.58 -14.70
CA PRO A 33 -8.72 6.39 -13.71
C PRO A 33 -9.79 5.62 -12.94
N MET A 34 -10.47 4.66 -13.58
CA MET A 34 -11.42 3.77 -12.90
C MET A 34 -10.73 2.82 -11.94
N ALA A 35 -9.50 2.38 -12.25
CA ALA A 35 -8.66 1.56 -11.38
C ALA A 35 -8.02 2.31 -10.21
N ARG A 36 -8.15 3.64 -10.16
CA ARG A 36 -7.53 4.48 -9.12
C ARG A 36 -7.85 4.04 -7.68
N PRO A 37 -9.09 3.68 -7.29
CA PRO A 37 -9.36 3.22 -5.93
C PRO A 37 -8.61 1.93 -5.59
N ALA A 38 -8.59 0.95 -6.51
CA ALA A 38 -7.89 -0.32 -6.32
C ALA A 38 -6.36 -0.14 -6.30
N LEU A 39 -5.83 0.75 -7.14
CA LEU A 39 -4.41 1.10 -7.15
C LEU A 39 -3.97 1.71 -5.82
N ILE A 40 -4.79 2.59 -5.26
CA ILE A 40 -4.50 3.20 -3.96
C ILE A 40 -4.42 2.13 -2.86
N THR A 41 -5.40 1.22 -2.80
CA THR A 41 -5.37 0.10 -1.85
C THR A 41 -4.11 -0.74 -2.03
N LEU A 42 -3.78 -1.09 -3.27
CA LEU A 42 -2.56 -1.84 -3.57
C LEU A 42 -1.31 -1.09 -3.09
N THR A 43 -1.20 0.20 -3.38
CA THR A 43 -0.05 1.02 -2.97
C THR A 43 0.11 1.02 -1.45
N ILE A 44 -0.97 1.20 -0.68
CA ILE A 44 -0.90 1.19 0.79
C ILE A 44 -0.44 -0.18 1.30
N LEU A 45 -1.07 -1.27 0.82
CA LEU A 45 -0.75 -2.61 1.28
C LEU A 45 0.68 -3.03 0.88
N SER A 46 1.11 -2.70 -0.33
CA SER A 46 2.48 -2.92 -0.79
C SER A 46 3.48 -2.10 0.01
N PHE A 47 3.20 -0.81 0.26
CA PHE A 47 4.05 0.03 1.10
C PHE A 47 4.17 -0.52 2.51
N GLN A 48 3.04 -0.88 3.14
CA GLN A 48 3.01 -1.47 4.47
C GLN A 48 3.80 -2.78 4.51
N GLY A 49 3.64 -3.65 3.51
CA GLY A 49 4.39 -4.90 3.39
C GLY A 49 5.89 -4.66 3.29
N SER A 50 6.32 -3.79 2.37
CA SER A 50 7.74 -3.44 2.21
C SER A 50 8.33 -2.74 3.43
N TRP A 51 7.56 -1.89 4.11
CA TRP A 51 7.98 -1.19 5.31
C TRP A 51 8.19 -2.14 6.49
N ASN A 52 7.28 -3.11 6.64
CA ASN A 52 7.34 -4.11 7.71
C ASN A 52 8.20 -5.34 7.35
N GLU A 53 8.89 -5.32 6.21
CA GLU A 53 9.69 -6.44 5.75
C GLU A 53 10.90 -6.64 6.69
N LEU A 54 10.84 -7.72 7.47
CA LEU A 54 11.85 -8.09 8.45
C LEU A 54 12.56 -9.38 8.04
N ALA A 55 11.79 -10.39 7.61
CA ALA A 55 12.30 -11.74 7.36
C ALA A 55 13.35 -11.73 6.24
N HIS A 56 13.08 -11.01 5.16
CA HIS A 56 14.02 -10.86 4.07
C HIS A 56 15.34 -10.24 4.55
N PHE A 57 15.28 -9.11 5.26
CA PHE A 57 16.48 -8.38 5.70
C PHE A 57 17.26 -9.06 6.81
N ILE A 58 16.66 -9.96 7.60
CA ILE A 58 17.42 -10.78 8.54
C ILE A 58 18.33 -11.76 7.78
N VAL A 59 17.88 -12.29 6.65
CA VAL A 59 18.59 -13.34 5.90
C VAL A 59 19.52 -12.78 4.82
N SER A 60 19.09 -11.76 4.08
CA SER A 60 19.81 -11.27 2.89
C SER A 60 20.85 -10.18 3.18
N ARG A 61 20.79 -9.55 4.35
CA ARG A 61 21.63 -8.41 4.69
C ARG A 61 23.07 -8.82 5.00
N GLN A 62 24.00 -8.26 4.25
CA GLN A 62 25.44 -8.58 4.37
C GLN A 62 26.25 -7.54 5.15
N SER A 63 25.74 -6.32 5.34
CA SER A 63 26.46 -5.24 6.03
C SER A 63 25.59 -4.46 7.02
N PRO A 64 26.18 -3.91 8.11
CA PRO A 64 25.52 -3.04 9.09
C PRO A 64 24.76 -1.84 8.49
N GLU A 65 25.24 -1.31 7.37
CA GLU A 65 24.67 -0.13 6.69
C GLU A 65 23.32 -0.42 6.01
N LEU A 66 23.04 -1.69 5.71
CA LEU A 66 21.78 -2.12 5.09
C LEU A 66 20.70 -2.47 6.13
N ASN A 67 20.81 -1.95 7.35
CA ASN A 67 19.77 -2.13 8.37
C ASN A 67 18.55 -1.29 8.02
N THR A 68 17.39 -1.93 7.96
CA THR A 68 16.13 -1.22 7.91
C THR A 68 15.76 -0.78 9.32
N LEU A 69 14.88 0.23 9.43
CA LEU A 69 14.29 0.60 10.71
C LEU A 69 13.66 -0.63 11.38
N THR A 70 13.05 -1.50 10.58
CA THR A 70 12.37 -2.71 11.05
C THR A 70 13.32 -3.74 11.64
N SER A 71 14.43 -4.06 10.97
CA SER A 71 15.46 -4.95 11.51
C SER A 71 16.20 -4.35 12.70
N GLY A 72 16.46 -3.04 12.68
CA GLY A 72 17.08 -2.30 13.77
C GLY A 72 16.25 -2.34 15.06
N VAL A 73 14.96 -2.02 14.98
CA VAL A 73 14.05 -2.10 16.13
C VAL A 73 13.91 -3.54 16.62
N ALA A 74 13.79 -4.52 15.72
CA ALA A 74 13.69 -5.92 16.12
C ALA A 74 14.95 -6.42 16.88
N SER A 75 16.14 -6.03 16.42
CA SER A 75 17.40 -6.38 17.10
C SER A 75 17.57 -5.67 18.44
N LEU A 76 17.14 -4.41 18.56
CA LEU A 76 17.09 -3.68 19.82
C LEU A 76 16.16 -4.37 20.83
N VAL A 77 14.93 -4.68 20.42
CA VAL A 77 13.88 -5.32 21.25
C VAL A 77 14.27 -6.72 21.72
N SER A 78 14.95 -7.50 20.88
CA SER A 78 15.39 -8.87 21.21
C SER A 78 16.73 -8.92 21.97
N GLY A 79 17.59 -7.92 21.78
CA GLY A 79 18.88 -7.79 22.45
C GLY A 79 18.82 -6.95 23.73
N GLN A 80 19.34 -5.72 23.67
CA GLN A 80 19.51 -4.83 24.83
C GLN A 80 18.22 -4.52 25.59
N LEU A 81 17.08 -4.48 24.89
CA LEU A 81 15.74 -4.30 25.49
C LEU A 81 15.03 -5.61 25.83
N GLY A 82 15.62 -6.75 25.47
CA GLY A 82 15.12 -8.08 25.82
C GLY A 82 15.34 -8.41 27.29
N SER A 83 16.41 -7.86 27.88
CA SER A 83 16.78 -8.06 29.28
C SER A 83 16.06 -7.06 30.20
N GLY A 84 14.80 -7.36 30.55
CA GLY A 84 14.05 -6.64 31.59
C GLY A 84 12.68 -6.10 31.16
N ASN A 85 11.99 -5.45 32.11
CA ASN A 85 10.61 -4.96 32.00
C ASN A 85 10.48 -3.61 31.25
N GLN A 86 11.28 -3.39 30.19
CA GLN A 86 11.34 -2.12 29.46
C GLN A 86 10.19 -1.95 28.45
N TYR A 87 8.97 -2.25 28.87
CA TYR A 87 7.75 -2.09 28.06
C TYR A 87 7.54 -0.69 27.49
N PRO A 88 7.85 0.42 28.21
CA PRO A 88 7.68 1.76 27.65
C PRO A 88 8.49 1.99 26.37
N LEU A 89 9.75 1.51 26.31
CA LEU A 89 10.56 1.65 25.09
C LEU A 89 10.05 0.76 23.95
N LYS A 90 9.60 -0.45 24.26
CA LYS A 90 9.02 -1.36 23.24
C LYS A 90 7.78 -0.74 22.60
N LEU A 91 6.88 -0.17 23.40
CA LEU A 91 5.69 0.54 22.93
C LEU A 91 6.04 1.79 22.12
N ALA A 92 7.05 2.56 22.57
CA ALA A 92 7.52 3.73 21.81
C ALA A 92 8.08 3.32 20.44
N ALA A 93 8.86 2.24 20.36
CA ALA A 93 9.39 1.73 19.11
C ALA A 93 8.27 1.25 18.15
N THR A 94 7.28 0.52 18.67
CA THR A 94 6.09 0.11 17.89
C THR A 94 5.30 1.31 17.39
N LEU A 95 5.14 2.36 18.21
CA LEU A 95 4.47 3.59 17.79
C LEU A 95 5.22 4.27 16.64
N LEU A 96 6.54 4.41 16.75
CA LEU A 96 7.38 4.97 15.69
C LEU A 96 7.29 4.18 14.38
N MET A 97 7.23 2.85 14.44
CA MET A 97 7.03 2.01 13.25
C MET A 97 5.67 2.21 12.59
N THR A 98 4.65 2.55 13.37
CA THR A 98 3.28 2.74 12.88
C THR A 98 3.09 4.08 12.17
N ILE A 99 3.82 5.13 12.58
CA ILE A 99 3.67 6.50 12.06
C ILE A 99 3.74 6.57 10.52
N PRO A 100 4.74 5.99 9.83
CA PRO A 100 4.86 6.11 8.37
C PRO A 100 3.70 5.45 7.63
N VAL A 101 3.25 4.28 8.09
CA VAL A 101 2.09 3.59 7.51
C VAL A 101 0.82 4.41 7.75
N ALA A 102 0.65 4.99 8.94
CA ALA A 102 -0.48 5.86 9.24
C ALA A 102 -0.48 7.13 8.38
N LEU A 103 0.68 7.76 8.15
CA LEU A 103 0.81 8.92 7.27
C LEU A 103 0.40 8.60 5.83
N VAL A 104 0.88 7.47 5.30
CA VAL A 104 0.48 7.00 3.96
C VAL A 104 -1.03 6.73 3.92
N PHE A 105 -1.58 6.05 4.92
CA PHE A 105 -3.01 5.81 5.00
C PHE A 105 -3.81 7.14 5.00
N PHE A 106 -3.46 8.09 5.86
CA PHE A 106 -4.16 9.36 5.96
C PHE A 106 -4.01 10.24 4.71
N ALA A 107 -2.90 10.14 3.98
CA ALA A 107 -2.73 10.82 2.69
C ALA A 107 -3.70 10.30 1.61
N PHE A 108 -4.04 9.01 1.66
CA PHE A 108 -4.86 8.33 0.65
C PHE A 108 -6.30 8.02 1.11
N GLN A 109 -6.63 8.18 2.40
CA GLN A 109 -7.95 7.88 2.97
C GLN A 109 -9.11 8.59 2.25
N ARG A 110 -8.87 9.80 1.72
CA ARG A 110 -9.91 10.62 1.07
C ARG A 110 -10.38 10.00 -0.25
N HIS A 111 -9.56 9.16 -0.88
CA HIS A 111 -9.89 8.46 -2.11
C HIS A 111 -10.68 7.17 -1.87
N PHE A 112 -10.54 6.55 -0.70
CA PHE A 112 -11.37 5.41 -0.29
C PHE A 112 -12.85 5.81 -0.16
N VAL A 113 -13.12 6.93 0.51
CA VAL A 113 -14.49 7.38 0.81
C VAL A 113 -15.28 7.71 -0.47
N ARG A 114 -14.62 8.24 -1.52
CA ARG A 114 -15.28 8.59 -2.78
C ARG A 114 -15.60 7.38 -3.66
N GLY A 115 -14.84 6.29 -3.56
CA GLY A 115 -15.05 5.07 -4.35
C GLY A 115 -16.22 4.22 -3.85
N GLY A 116 -16.42 4.14 -2.53
CA GLY A 116 -17.50 3.35 -1.93
C GLY A 116 -18.89 3.92 -2.16
N THR A 117 -19.03 5.26 -2.22
CA THR A 117 -20.35 5.91 -2.40
C THR A 117 -20.82 5.95 -3.85
N ALA A 118 -19.91 5.86 -4.84
CA ALA A 118 -20.29 5.87 -6.25
C ALA A 118 -21.00 4.58 -6.70
N GLY A 119 -20.82 3.47 -5.98
CA GLY A 119 -21.55 2.22 -6.18
C GLY A 119 -22.89 2.13 -5.43
N ALA A 120 -23.11 2.99 -4.42
CA ALA A 120 -24.28 2.95 -3.55
C ALA A 120 -25.51 3.69 -4.12
N THR A 121 -25.34 4.51 -5.17
CA THR A 121 -26.45 5.31 -5.76
C THR A 121 -26.88 4.83 -7.14
N LYS A 122 -26.49 3.62 -7.56
CA LYS A 122 -27.10 2.94 -8.72
C LYS A 122 -28.02 1.82 -8.22
N GLY A 123 -29.06 2.24 -7.51
CA GLY A 123 -30.29 1.49 -7.24
C GLY A 123 -31.46 2.29 -7.77
#